data_AF-A0A1X9MF30-F1
#
_entry.id   AF-A0A1X9MF30-F1
#
_cell.length_a   1.000
_cell.length_b   1.000
_cell.length_c   1.000
_cell.angle_alpha   90.00
_cell.angle_beta   90.00
_cell.angle_gamma   90.00
#
_symmetry.space_group_name_H-M   'P 1'
#
loop_
_entity.id
_entity.type
_entity.pdbx_description
1 polymer ?
#
loop_
_entity_poly.entity_id
_entity_poly.type
_entity_poly.pdbx_seq_one_letter_code
_entity_poly.pdbx_strand_id
1 'polypeptide(L)'
;MEEKKKGNIPTPISIQLLFENQKLEIMKILCLLNTLSTQSNKQRKIEEILFYYSLVNYDLIKIFNISSDEKVGTIPSPNQYFRFQTRVSDILIIMSNLGFIEVKGKLSNKFDDLKVKLLQHGRDFYSENKSDYLDSLNQNYFEVLRNVAYSRENLQKIKEGHY
;
A
#
# COMPACT_ATOMS: atom_id res chain seq x y z
N MET A 1 -9.60 -33.36 -39.10
CA MET A 1 -9.94 -32.75 -37.80
C MET A 1 -8.77 -31.89 -37.40
N GLU A 2 -8.82 -30.59 -37.65
CA GLU A 2 -7.77 -29.65 -37.25
C GLU A 2 -8.20 -28.88 -36.01
N GLU A 3 -7.44 -29.02 -34.93
CA GLU A 3 -7.60 -28.24 -33.70
C GLU A 3 -7.11 -26.81 -33.92
N LYS A 4 -8.03 -25.83 -33.86
CA LYS A 4 -7.67 -24.41 -33.80
C LYS A 4 -7.06 -24.08 -32.43
N LYS A 5 -5.75 -23.85 -32.39
CA LYS A 5 -5.07 -23.20 -31.26
C LYS A 5 -5.72 -21.84 -30.98
N LYS A 6 -6.31 -21.67 -29.80
CA LYS A 6 -6.69 -20.35 -29.27
C LYS A 6 -5.41 -19.52 -29.10
N GLY A 7 -5.20 -18.55 -29.98
CA GLY A 7 -4.14 -17.56 -29.81
C GLY A 7 -4.43 -16.73 -28.56
N ASN A 8 -3.47 -16.66 -27.64
CA ASN A 8 -3.46 -15.66 -26.57
C ASN A 8 -3.44 -14.28 -27.23
N ILE A 9 -4.57 -13.58 -27.21
CA ILE A 9 -4.64 -12.19 -27.64
C ILE A 9 -3.92 -11.37 -26.55
N PRO A 10 -2.77 -10.74 -26.82
CA PRO A 10 -2.10 -9.92 -25.83
C PRO A 10 -3.00 -8.74 -25.48
N THR A 11 -3.18 -8.49 -24.19
CA THR A 11 -4.00 -7.39 -23.67
C THR A 11 -3.53 -6.07 -24.30
N PRO A 12 -4.44 -5.18 -24.74
CA PRO A 12 -4.07 -3.89 -25.34
C PRO A 12 -3.11 -3.09 -24.47
N ILE A 13 -2.14 -2.40 -25.07
CA ILE A 13 -1.11 -1.61 -24.37
C ILE A 13 -1.73 -0.55 -23.45
N SER A 14 -2.83 0.10 -23.86
CA SER A 14 -3.57 1.03 -23.01
C SER A 14 -4.11 0.38 -21.73
N ILE A 15 -4.54 -0.89 -21.83
CA ILE A 15 -5.00 -1.69 -20.71
C ILE A 15 -3.81 -2.12 -19.83
N GLN A 16 -2.68 -2.51 -20.44
CA GLN A 16 -1.45 -2.82 -19.69
C GLN A 16 -0.93 -1.59 -18.92
N LEU A 17 -0.91 -0.41 -19.54
CA LEU A 17 -0.52 0.86 -18.91
C LEU A 17 -1.47 1.28 -17.77
N LEU A 18 -2.75 0.93 -17.84
CA LEU A 18 -3.70 1.11 -16.74
C LEU A 18 -3.41 0.17 -15.56
N PHE A 19 -2.94 -1.06 -15.83
CA PHE A 19 -2.66 -2.08 -14.79
C PHE A 19 -1.24 -2.02 -14.20
N GLU A 20 -0.26 -1.48 -14.94
CA GLU A 20 1.14 -1.32 -14.53
C GLU A 20 1.53 0.15 -14.32
N ASN A 21 0.62 0.95 -13.77
CA ASN A 21 0.90 2.36 -13.54
C ASN A 21 1.77 2.54 -12.27
N GLN A 22 3.08 2.34 -12.41
CA GLN A 22 4.06 2.55 -11.34
C GLN A 22 3.96 3.97 -10.76
N LYS A 23 3.69 4.98 -11.58
CA LYS A 23 3.48 6.36 -11.11
C LYS A 23 2.30 6.43 -10.14
N LEU A 24 1.17 5.79 -10.46
CA LEU A 24 0.01 5.74 -9.57
C LEU A 24 0.33 5.05 -8.25
N GLU A 25 1.09 3.94 -8.27
CA GLU A 25 1.50 3.25 -7.05
C GLU A 25 2.43 4.11 -6.19
N ILE A 26 3.40 4.80 -6.80
CA ILE A 26 4.22 5.81 -6.12
C ILE A 26 3.33 6.89 -5.49
N MET A 27 2.34 7.41 -6.22
CA MET A 27 1.42 8.43 -5.71
C MET A 27 0.56 7.92 -4.55
N LYS A 28 0.09 6.67 -4.57
CA LYS A 28 -0.67 6.07 -3.47
C LYS A 28 0.17 5.93 -2.21
N ILE A 29 1.44 5.52 -2.33
CA ILE A 29 2.36 5.41 -1.18
C ILE A 29 2.78 6.80 -0.69
N LEU A 30 3.05 7.76 -1.60
CA LEU A 30 3.30 9.15 -1.24
C LEU A 30 2.12 9.77 -0.49
N CYS A 31 0.90 9.52 -0.94
CA CYS A 31 -0.32 9.93 -0.25
C CYS A 31 -0.31 9.42 1.19
N LEU A 32 -0.16 8.11 1.40
CA LEU A 32 -0.10 7.49 2.73
C LEU A 32 1.01 8.09 3.61
N LEU A 33 2.23 8.18 3.07
CA LEU A 33 3.37 8.74 3.80
C LEU A 33 3.13 10.20 4.17
N ASN A 34 2.51 10.97 3.28
CA ASN A 34 2.16 12.36 3.54
C ASN A 34 1.13 12.41 4.68
N THR A 35 0.06 11.64 4.64
CA THR A 35 -0.95 11.53 5.72
C THR A 35 -0.31 11.19 7.07
N LEU A 36 0.52 10.13 7.10
CA LEU A 36 1.24 9.69 8.30
C LEU A 36 2.15 10.78 8.86
N SER A 37 2.78 11.55 7.98
CA SER A 37 3.70 12.62 8.34
C SER A 37 2.98 13.88 8.84
N THR A 38 1.76 14.15 8.36
CA THR A 38 0.90 15.23 8.87
C THR A 38 0.47 14.95 10.31
N GLN A 39 0.21 13.68 10.65
CA GLN A 39 -0.05 13.27 12.04
C GLN A 39 1.20 13.33 12.91
N SER A 40 2.35 12.91 12.37
CA SER A 40 3.62 12.99 13.09
C SER A 40 4.80 12.95 12.12
N ASN A 41 5.75 13.89 12.27
CA ASN A 41 7.01 13.91 11.51
C ASN A 41 7.99 12.77 11.84
N LYS A 42 7.54 11.74 12.56
CA LYS A 42 8.31 10.54 12.91
C LYS A 42 8.49 9.62 11.71
N GLN A 43 9.60 8.89 11.73
CA GLN A 43 9.84 7.81 10.78
C GLN A 43 8.92 6.64 11.10
N ARG A 44 8.41 5.97 10.06
CA ARG A 44 7.42 4.88 10.19
C ARG A 44 8.04 3.57 9.75
N LYS A 45 7.66 2.46 10.39
CA LYS A 45 8.13 1.15 9.96
C LYS A 45 7.54 0.80 8.60
N ILE A 46 8.27 0.05 7.78
CA ILE A 46 7.73 -0.48 6.53
C ILE A 46 6.50 -1.36 6.81
N GLU A 47 6.51 -2.15 7.88
CA GLU A 47 5.35 -2.96 8.28
C GLU A 47 4.09 -2.11 8.56
N GLU A 48 4.27 -0.94 9.18
CA GLU A 48 3.17 0.00 9.43
C GLU A 48 2.64 0.60 8.13
N ILE A 49 3.53 0.93 7.19
CA ILE A 49 3.15 1.42 5.85
C ILE A 49 2.38 0.35 5.09
N LEU A 50 2.90 -0.89 5.08
CA LEU A 50 2.24 -2.04 4.46
C LEU A 50 0.86 -2.27 5.05
N PHE A 51 0.73 -2.18 6.38
CA PHE A 51 -0.54 -2.35 7.08
C PHE A 51 -1.60 -1.37 6.56
N TYR A 52 -1.34 -0.06 6.62
CA TYR A 52 -2.32 0.94 6.18
C TYR A 52 -2.54 0.94 4.67
N TYR A 53 -1.49 0.69 3.88
CA TYR A 53 -1.60 0.53 2.44
C TYR A 53 -2.56 -0.61 2.10
N SER A 54 -2.45 -1.72 2.81
CA SER A 54 -3.28 -2.91 2.61
C SER A 54 -4.74 -2.65 2.97
N LEU A 55 -5.00 -1.92 4.05
CA LEU A 55 -6.35 -1.55 4.49
C LEU A 55 -7.12 -0.73 3.45
N VAL A 56 -6.46 0.26 2.85
CA VAL A 56 -7.12 1.22 1.96
C VAL A 56 -7.17 0.74 0.52
N ASN A 57 -6.06 0.23 -0.03
CA ASN A 57 -5.98 -0.07 -1.46
C ASN A 57 -6.53 -1.43 -1.83
N TYR A 58 -6.74 -2.31 -0.85
CA TYR A 58 -7.32 -3.64 -1.04
C TYR A 58 -8.59 -3.85 -0.21
N ASP A 59 -9.18 -2.76 0.30
CA ASP A 59 -10.48 -2.77 0.98
C ASP A 59 -10.52 -3.71 2.21
N LEU A 60 -9.35 -3.92 2.83
CA LEU A 60 -9.22 -4.79 4.00
C LEU A 60 -9.70 -4.14 5.30
N ILE A 61 -10.03 -2.85 5.28
CA ILE A 61 -10.68 -2.18 6.40
C ILE A 61 -11.99 -2.89 6.81
N LYS A 62 -12.67 -3.56 5.88
CA LYS A 62 -13.88 -4.34 6.16
C LYS A 62 -13.68 -5.38 7.26
N ILE A 63 -12.49 -5.96 7.40
CA ILE A 63 -12.12 -6.88 8.50
C ILE A 63 -12.41 -6.28 9.89
N PHE A 64 -12.28 -4.96 10.01
CA PHE A 64 -12.42 -4.23 11.28
C PHE A 64 -13.79 -3.58 11.45
N ASN A 65 -14.63 -3.56 10.42
CA ASN A 65 -15.96 -2.93 10.41
C ASN A 65 -17.12 -3.93 10.57
N ILE A 66 -16.85 -5.23 10.71
CA ILE A 66 -17.90 -6.26 10.83
C ILE A 66 -18.54 -6.20 12.22
N SER A 67 -19.78 -5.68 12.28
CA SER A 67 -20.76 -6.12 13.28
C SER A 67 -21.03 -7.60 13.07
N SER A 68 -21.11 -8.36 14.17
CA SER A 68 -21.00 -9.82 14.31
C SER A 68 -21.78 -10.76 13.35
N ASP A 69 -22.65 -10.25 12.48
CA ASP A 69 -23.57 -11.05 11.67
C ASP A 69 -23.27 -11.09 10.15
N GLU A 70 -22.30 -10.31 9.63
CA GLU A 70 -21.97 -10.32 8.20
C GLU A 70 -20.51 -10.75 7.95
N LYS A 71 -20.25 -12.06 8.04
CA LYS A 71 -18.97 -12.64 7.62
C LYS A 71 -18.87 -12.70 6.08
N VAL A 72 -18.79 -11.55 5.41
CA VAL A 72 -18.52 -11.48 3.96
C VAL A 72 -17.47 -10.41 3.66
N GLY A 73 -16.33 -10.49 4.33
CA GLY A 73 -15.10 -9.85 3.88
C GLY A 73 -14.14 -10.94 3.39
N THR A 74 -13.66 -10.85 2.15
CA THR A 74 -12.59 -11.74 1.66
C THR A 74 -11.36 -11.54 2.54
N ILE A 75 -11.10 -12.54 3.39
CA ILE A 75 -9.90 -12.58 4.21
C ILE A 75 -8.69 -12.72 3.27
N PRO A 76 -7.70 -11.83 3.37
CA PRO A 76 -6.53 -11.93 2.52
C PRO A 76 -5.78 -13.21 2.84
N SER A 77 -5.51 -14.03 1.82
CA SER A 77 -4.65 -15.18 2.03
C SER A 77 -3.22 -14.71 2.34
N PRO A 78 -2.41 -15.48 3.10
CA PRO A 78 -1.01 -15.13 3.34
C PRO A 78 -0.22 -14.84 2.05
N ASN A 79 -0.57 -15.51 0.95
CA ASN A 79 -0.02 -15.27 -0.37
C ASN A 79 -0.37 -13.87 -0.93
N GLN A 80 -1.58 -13.36 -0.67
CA GLN A 80 -1.96 -12.00 -1.05
C GLN A 80 -1.18 -10.96 -0.26
N TYR A 81 -1.04 -11.13 1.06
CA TYR A 81 -0.23 -10.21 1.88
C TYR A 81 1.23 -10.19 1.41
N PHE A 82 1.80 -11.36 1.11
CA PHE A 82 3.16 -11.45 0.55
C PHE A 82 3.28 -10.68 -0.78
N ARG A 83 2.29 -10.78 -1.68
CA ARG A 83 2.27 -9.99 -2.93
C ARG A 83 2.25 -8.49 -2.67
N PHE A 84 1.50 -8.03 -1.67
CA PHE A 84 1.48 -6.62 -1.28
C PHE A 84 2.85 -6.18 -0.78
N GLN A 85 3.49 -7.01 0.06
CA GLN A 85 4.83 -6.77 0.56
C GLN A 85 5.85 -6.64 -0.58
N THR A 86 5.86 -7.56 -1.55
CA THR A 86 6.76 -7.48 -2.72
C THR A 86 6.54 -6.19 -3.49
N ARG A 87 5.28 -5.87 -3.83
CA ARG A 87 4.93 -4.69 -4.63
C ARG A 87 5.35 -3.39 -3.94
N VAL A 88 5.06 -3.25 -2.64
CA VAL A 88 5.45 -2.06 -1.87
C VAL A 88 6.97 -1.98 -1.72
N SER A 89 7.66 -3.13 -1.56
CA SER A 89 9.13 -3.15 -1.51
C SER A 89 9.75 -2.53 -2.75
N ASP A 90 9.30 -2.97 -3.93
CA ASP A 90 9.82 -2.48 -5.21
C ASP A 90 9.58 -0.97 -5.36
N ILE A 91 8.39 -0.50 -4.99
CA ILE A 91 8.06 0.93 -5.05
C ILE A 91 8.89 1.75 -4.05
N LEU A 92 9.13 1.25 -2.83
CA LEU A 92 9.97 1.95 -1.85
C LEU A 92 11.42 2.07 -2.33
N ILE A 93 11.96 1.05 -3.01
CA ILE A 93 13.29 1.13 -3.62
C ILE A 93 13.32 2.24 -4.69
N ILE A 94 12.32 2.27 -5.57
CA ILE A 94 12.20 3.32 -6.59
C ILE A 94 12.10 4.71 -5.96
N MET A 95 11.23 4.88 -4.96
CA MET A 95 11.04 6.16 -4.26
C MET A 95 12.31 6.62 -3.53
N SER A 96 13.10 5.68 -3.00
CA SER A 96 14.40 5.99 -2.39
C SER A 96 15.39 6.49 -3.43
N ASN A 97 15.45 5.85 -4.60
CA ASN A 97 16.32 6.27 -5.70
C ASN A 97 15.90 7.63 -6.30
N LEU A 98 14.60 7.94 -6.30
CA LEU A 98 14.07 9.24 -6.71
C LEU A 98 14.26 10.34 -5.65
N GLY A 99 14.80 10.02 -4.47
CA GLY A 99 15.00 11.00 -3.39
C GLY A 99 13.69 11.47 -2.73
N PHE A 100 12.59 10.75 -2.91
CA PHE A 100 11.31 11.07 -2.26
C PHE A 100 11.29 10.64 -0.80
N ILE A 101 12.02 9.58 -0.46
CA ILE A 101 12.08 9.02 0.89
C ILE A 101 13.51 8.72 1.32
N GLU A 102 13.71 8.64 2.62
CA GLU A 102 14.92 8.14 3.27
C GLU A 102 14.57 6.84 4.00
N VAL A 103 15.30 5.76 3.70
CA VAL A 103 15.16 4.46 4.38
C VAL A 103 16.28 4.32 5.42
N LYS A 104 15.93 4.06 6.68
CA LYS A 104 16.86 3.84 7.80
C LYS A 104 16.73 2.44 8.35
N GLY A 105 17.86 1.78 8.50
CA GLY A 105 18.01 0.51 9.21
C GLY A 105 19.42 -0.03 9.08
N LYS A 106 19.71 -1.16 9.73
CA LYS A 106 20.98 -1.88 9.55
C LYS A 106 20.77 -2.98 8.52
N LEU A 107 21.85 -3.41 7.87
CA LEU A 107 21.85 -4.56 6.94
C LEU A 107 21.29 -5.85 7.56
N SER A 108 21.39 -5.99 8.89
CA SER A 108 20.87 -7.14 9.64
C SER A 108 19.37 -7.05 9.97
N ASN A 109 18.73 -5.91 9.72
CA ASN A 109 17.29 -5.76 9.96
C ASN A 109 16.49 -6.49 8.88
N LYS A 110 15.38 -7.11 9.29
CA LYS A 110 14.35 -7.55 8.33
C LYS A 110 13.76 -6.33 7.64
N PHE A 111 13.34 -6.50 6.39
CA PHE A 111 12.77 -5.42 5.58
C PHE A 111 11.61 -4.69 6.29
N ASP A 112 10.70 -5.46 6.90
CA ASP A 112 9.54 -4.95 7.65
C ASP A 112 9.91 -4.03 8.83
N ASP A 113 11.10 -4.20 9.39
CA ASP A 113 11.62 -3.43 10.52
C ASP A 113 12.37 -2.16 10.12
N LEU A 114 12.67 -2.00 8.82
CA LEU A 114 13.26 -0.76 8.30
C LEU A 114 12.27 0.39 8.50
N LYS A 115 12.82 1.58 8.69
CA LYS A 115 12.03 2.81 8.87
C LYS A 115 12.13 3.69 7.65
N VAL A 116 11.03 4.29 7.26
CA VAL A 116 10.94 5.22 6.14
C VAL A 116 10.58 6.60 6.66
N LYS A 117 11.23 7.62 6.09
CA LYS A 117 10.90 9.02 6.29
C LYS A 117 10.60 9.67 4.95
N LEU A 118 9.47 10.38 4.87
CA LEU A 118 9.18 11.23 3.72
C LEU A 118 10.10 12.46 3.73
N LEU A 119 10.78 12.70 2.60
CA LEU A 119 11.63 13.87 2.38
C LEU A 119 10.83 15.02 1.80
N GLN A 120 11.39 16.25 1.87
CA GLN A 120 10.72 17.44 1.34
C GLN A 120 10.42 17.30 -0.15
N HIS A 121 11.38 16.83 -0.94
CA HIS A 121 11.19 16.60 -2.37
C HIS A 121 9.98 15.70 -2.70
N GLY A 122 9.75 14.65 -1.90
CA GLY A 122 8.57 13.80 -2.06
C GLY A 122 7.25 14.50 -1.72
N ARG A 123 7.25 15.43 -0.75
CA ARG A 123 6.08 16.25 -0.40
C ARG A 123 5.73 17.24 -1.50
N ASP A 124 6.77 17.86 -2.06
CA ASP A 124 6.63 18.83 -3.14
C ASP A 124 6.04 18.13 -4.38
N PHE A 125 6.62 16.99 -4.76
CA PHE A 125 6.11 16.17 -5.86
C PHE A 125 4.66 15.73 -5.65
N TYR A 126 4.29 15.31 -4.43
CA TYR A 126 2.90 14.96 -4.10
C TYR A 126 1.96 16.17 -4.26
N SER A 127 2.39 17.34 -3.79
CA SER A 127 1.59 18.57 -3.81
C SER A 127 1.37 19.09 -5.23
N GLU A 128 2.38 18.98 -6.09
CA GLU A 128 2.32 19.36 -7.51
C GLU A 128 1.44 18.43 -8.35
N ASN A 129 1.28 17.17 -7.94
CA ASN A 129 0.51 16.15 -8.65
C ASN A 129 -0.84 15.85 -7.97
N LYS A 130 -1.37 16.77 -7.15
CA LYS A 130 -2.68 16.60 -6.52
C LYS A 130 -3.79 16.42 -7.56
N SER A 131 -4.78 15.63 -7.17
CA SER A 131 -5.99 15.37 -7.96
C SER A 131 -7.13 14.98 -7.03
N ASP A 132 -8.36 15.11 -7.49
CA ASP A 132 -9.56 14.71 -6.72
C ASP A 132 -9.48 13.25 -6.25
N TYR A 133 -8.88 12.38 -7.08
CA TYR A 133 -8.62 10.99 -6.70
C TYR A 133 -7.69 10.88 -5.49
N LEU A 134 -6.58 11.62 -5.48
CA LEU A 134 -5.62 11.58 -4.37
C LEU A 134 -6.15 12.28 -3.12
N ASP A 135 -6.96 13.32 -3.27
CA ASP A 135 -7.62 13.96 -2.14
C ASP A 135 -8.63 13.00 -1.48
N SER A 136 -9.42 12.28 -2.29
CA SER A 136 -10.31 11.22 -1.80
C SER A 136 -9.54 10.09 -1.12
N LEU A 137 -8.44 9.64 -1.72
CA LEU A 137 -7.58 8.61 -1.15
C LEU A 137 -6.94 9.05 0.18
N ASN A 138 -6.52 10.31 0.28
CA ASN A 138 -5.97 10.89 1.50
C ASN A 138 -7.02 10.92 2.63
N GLN A 139 -8.27 11.25 2.33
CA GLN A 139 -9.36 11.17 3.31
C GLN A 139 -9.56 9.73 3.81
N ASN A 140 -9.58 8.75 2.90
CA ASN A 140 -9.67 7.34 3.29
C ASN A 140 -8.54 6.94 4.24
N TYR A 141 -7.29 7.30 3.93
CA TYR A 141 -6.16 7.05 4.85
C TYR A 141 -6.33 7.75 6.20
N PHE A 142 -6.79 9.00 6.23
CA PHE A 142 -7.04 9.71 7.48
C PHE A 142 -8.08 9.00 8.34
N GLU A 143 -9.18 8.54 7.75
CA GLU A 143 -10.22 7.78 8.44
C GLU A 143 -9.69 6.45 8.98
N VAL A 144 -8.97 5.69 8.16
CA VAL A 144 -8.38 4.41 8.59
C VAL A 144 -7.40 4.61 9.74
N LEU A 145 -6.52 5.61 9.65
CA LEU A 145 -5.55 5.93 10.70
C LEU A 145 -6.22 6.31 12.03
N ARG A 146 -7.42 6.91 11.96
CA ARG A 146 -8.21 7.29 13.14
C ARG A 146 -8.93 6.09 13.75
N ASN A 147 -9.43 5.17 12.91
CA ASN A 147 -10.34 4.11 13.34
C ASN A 147 -9.63 2.77 13.63
N VAL A 148 -8.48 2.51 13.00
CA VAL A 148 -7.75 1.24 13.11
C VAL A 148 -6.30 1.50 13.49
N ALA A 149 -5.95 1.20 14.74
CA ALA A 149 -4.57 1.34 15.20
C ALA A 149 -3.67 0.23 14.63
N TYR A 150 -2.46 0.59 14.21
CA TYR A 150 -1.39 -0.37 13.95
C TYR A 150 -0.95 -1.03 15.26
N SER A 151 -1.32 -2.29 15.44
CA SER A 151 -0.98 -3.14 16.59
C SER A 151 -0.62 -4.54 16.10
N ARG A 152 0.08 -5.32 16.95
CA ARG A 152 0.42 -6.72 16.62
C ARG A 152 -0.84 -7.56 16.35
N GLU A 153 -1.89 -7.35 17.14
CA GLU A 153 -3.16 -8.06 16.99
C GLU A 153 -3.83 -7.75 15.65
N ASN A 154 -3.96 -6.47 15.29
CA ASN A 154 -4.59 -6.07 14.04
C ASN A 154 -3.76 -6.51 12.82
N LEU A 155 -2.43 -6.49 12.95
CA LEU A 155 -1.54 -6.98 11.91
C LEU A 155 -1.71 -8.49 11.68
N GLN A 156 -1.87 -9.29 12.73
CA GLN A 156 -2.10 -10.73 12.60
C GLN A 156 -3.40 -11.05 11.87
N LYS A 157 -4.48 -10.29 12.14
CA LYS A 157 -5.76 -10.42 11.41
C LYS A 157 -5.57 -10.29 9.88
N ILE A 158 -4.66 -9.42 9.46
CA ILE A 158 -4.35 -9.21 8.03
C ILE A 158 -3.36 -10.24 7.49
N LYS A 159 -2.32 -10.62 8.25
CA LYS A 159 -1.26 -11.54 7.80
C LYS A 159 -1.72 -13.00 7.74
N GLU A 160 -2.47 -13.42 8.75
CA GLU A 160 -2.78 -14.83 9.00
C GLU A 160 -4.26 -15.16 8.74
N GLY A 161 -5.13 -14.15 8.69
CA GLY A 161 -6.55 -14.34 8.41
C GLY A 161 -7.33 -15.04 9.54
N HIS A 162 -6.78 -15.07 10.75
CA HIS A 162 -7.41 -15.68 11.91
C HIS A 162 -8.17 -14.66 12.76
N TYR A 163 -9.39 -15.03 13.16
CA TYR A 163 -10.25 -14.36 14.15
C TYR A 163 -10.45 -15.27 15.35
#